data_AF-A0A3D4QKS2-F1
#
_entry.id   AF-A0A3D4QKS2-F1
#
_cell.length_a   1.000
_cell.length_b   1.000
_cell.length_c   1.000
_cell.angle_alpha   90.00
_cell.angle_beta   90.00
_cell.angle_gamma   90.00
#
_symmetry.space_group_name_H-M   'P 1'
#
loop_
_entity.id
_entity.type
_entity.pdbx_description
1 polymer ?
#
loop_
_entity_poly.entity_id
_entity_poly.type
_entity_poly.pdbx_seq_one_letter_code
_entity_poly.pdbx_strand_id
1 'polypeptide(L)'
;MTMKQLAALCALLTGIAAFSPPAGAQSFFDKGKDLLKGLGGSSAPSTDALSVTDIAAGLKEALRVGSERVVGTLGAADGFNKSPDVHIPLPGALQKVQSALSKIGMSSLADDVELRLNRAAEAAVPKAKSLF
;
A
#
# COMPACT_ATOMS: atom_id res chain seq x y z
N MET A 1 1.12 50.75 6.51
CA MET A 1 1.03 49.50 5.73
C MET A 1 2.21 48.63 6.15
N THR A 2 2.02 47.81 7.18
CA THR A 2 3.12 47.29 8.01
C THR A 2 3.69 45.98 7.48
N MET A 3 5.03 45.88 7.53
CA MET A 3 5.92 44.83 7.02
C MET A 3 5.60 43.36 7.42
N LYS A 4 4.53 43.12 8.18
CA LYS A 4 4.11 41.77 8.61
C LYS A 4 3.46 40.94 7.50
N GLN A 5 2.84 41.57 6.50
CA GLN A 5 2.14 40.85 5.42
C GLN A 5 3.08 40.33 4.33
N LEU A 6 4.32 40.84 4.25
CA LEU A 6 5.32 40.40 3.26
C LEU A 6 6.11 39.16 3.72
N ALA A 7 6.26 38.96 5.04
CA ALA A 7 6.88 37.76 5.60
C ALA A 7 5.97 36.53 5.53
N ALA A 8 4.64 36.72 5.56
CA ALA A 8 3.66 35.63 5.48
C ALA A 8 3.54 35.02 4.08
N LEU A 9 3.87 35.79 3.03
CA LEU A 9 3.77 35.32 1.64
C LEU A 9 4.98 34.46 1.21
N CYS A 10 6.16 34.68 1.80
CA CYS A 10 7.34 33.85 1.57
C CYS A 10 7.31 32.51 2.32
N ALA A 11 6.53 32.39 3.40
CA ALA A 11 6.37 31.13 4.14
C ALA A 11 5.41 30.14 3.45
N LEU A 12 4.59 30.60 2.50
CA LEU A 12 3.62 29.75 1.82
C LEU A 12 4.21 29.02 0.60
N LEU A 13 5.33 29.50 0.05
CA LEU A 13 5.97 28.93 -1.15
C LEU A 13 7.05 27.87 -0.85
N THR A 14 7.47 27.72 0.40
CA THR A 14 8.45 26.70 0.84
C THR A 14 7.80 25.49 1.54
N GLY A 15 6.47 25.44 1.63
CA GLY A 15 5.71 24.37 2.29
C GLY A 15 5.48 23.09 1.48
N ILE A 16 5.91 23.01 0.22
CA ILE A 16 5.70 21.84 -0.65
C ILE A 16 6.84 20.80 -0.59
N ALA A 17 7.97 21.09 0.06
CA ALA A 17 9.11 20.18 0.13
C ALA A 17 9.16 19.27 1.38
N ALA A 18 8.05 19.14 2.12
CA ALA A 18 8.00 18.28 3.31
C ALA A 18 6.81 17.30 3.27
N PHE A 19 6.62 16.62 2.14
CA PHE A 19 5.97 15.31 2.19
C PHE A 19 7.01 14.32 2.71
N SER A 20 7.17 14.29 4.03
CA SER A 20 7.98 13.29 4.73
C SER A 20 7.31 11.93 4.54
N PRO A 21 7.92 10.97 3.82
CA PRO A 21 7.40 9.62 3.76
C PRO A 21 7.42 9.02 5.18
N PRO A 22 6.44 8.17 5.55
CA PRO A 22 6.47 7.50 6.85
C PRO A 22 7.82 6.79 7.04
N ALA A 23 8.45 7.04 8.19
CA ALA A 23 9.82 6.65 8.54
C ALA A 23 10.16 5.14 8.39
N GLY A 24 9.16 4.29 8.17
CA GLY A 24 9.36 2.86 7.85
C GLY A 24 9.95 2.61 6.46
N ALA A 25 9.68 3.46 5.46
CA ALA A 25 10.13 3.23 4.09
C ALA A 25 11.64 3.50 3.91
N GLN A 26 12.19 4.52 4.58
CA GLN A 26 13.62 4.81 4.55
C GLN A 26 14.44 3.74 5.29
N SER A 27 13.94 3.25 6.42
CA SER A 27 14.62 2.21 7.21
C SER A 27 14.76 0.88 6.45
N PHE A 28 13.77 0.54 5.61
CA PHE A 28 13.85 -0.64 4.75
C PHE A 28 14.91 -0.48 3.67
N PHE A 29 14.97 0.69 3.02
CA PHE A 29 15.93 0.97 1.96
C PHE A 29 17.38 1.02 2.48
N ASP A 30 17.61 1.64 3.63
CA ASP A 30 18.93 1.71 4.27
C ASP A 30 19.42 0.32 4.71
N LYS A 31 18.54 -0.52 5.27
CA LYS A 31 18.88 -1.92 5.60
C LYS A 31 19.23 -2.73 4.35
N GLY A 32 18.52 -2.53 3.24
CA GLY A 32 18.85 -3.18 1.97
C GLY A 32 20.23 -2.77 1.45
N LYS A 33 20.59 -1.49 1.59
CA LYS A 33 21.89 -0.94 1.19
C LYS A 33 23.03 -1.43 2.07
N ASP A 34 22.83 -1.54 3.38
CA ASP A 34 23.84 -2.04 4.32
C ASP A 34 24.15 -3.53 4.11
N LEU A 35 23.12 -4.35 3.84
CA LEU A 35 23.34 -5.75 3.48
C LEU A 35 24.12 -5.89 2.17
N LEU A 36 23.82 -5.05 1.17
CA LEU A 36 24.55 -5.04 -0.09
C LEU A 36 26.02 -4.62 0.08
N LYS A 37 26.28 -3.65 0.97
CA LYS A 37 27.62 -3.18 1.27
C LYS A 37 28.43 -4.19 2.09
N GLY A 38 27.78 -4.94 2.97
CA GLY A 38 28.39 -6.04 3.73
C GLY A 38 28.89 -7.19 2.85
N LEU A 39 28.25 -7.43 1.70
CA LEU A 39 28.67 -8.45 0.74
C LEU A 39 29.81 -8.01 -0.19
N GLY A 40 29.99 -6.71 -0.42
CA GLY A 40 30.98 -6.16 -1.36
C GLY A 40 32.40 -5.98 -0.82
N GLY A 41 32.68 -6.41 0.42
CA GLY A 41 33.85 -5.94 1.17
C GLY A 41 34.61 -6.95 2.02
N SER A 42 34.68 -8.24 1.69
CA SER A 42 35.63 -9.15 2.34
C SER A 42 36.06 -10.32 1.46
N SER A 43 37.38 -10.39 1.27
CA SER A 43 38.12 -11.38 0.49
C SER A 43 38.34 -12.68 1.31
N ALA A 44 37.73 -13.80 0.92
CA ALA A 44 38.17 -15.20 1.15
C ALA A 44 37.23 -16.20 0.42
N PRO A 45 37.67 -17.41 0.06
CA PRO A 45 37.35 -18.01 -1.24
C PRO A 45 36.09 -18.90 -1.29
N SER A 46 35.36 -18.76 -2.40
CA SER A 46 34.54 -19.76 -3.09
C SER A 46 33.63 -20.67 -2.25
N THR A 47 32.47 -20.13 -1.94
CA THR A 47 31.17 -20.72 -2.29
C THR A 47 30.30 -19.57 -2.81
N ASP A 48 30.04 -19.54 -4.12
CA ASP A 48 29.06 -18.69 -4.84
C ASP A 48 28.54 -17.47 -4.07
N ALA A 49 29.38 -16.44 -3.94
CA ALA A 49 28.92 -15.14 -3.49
C ALA A 49 28.07 -14.54 -4.62
N LEU A 50 26.74 -14.61 -4.47
CA LEU A 50 25.76 -14.03 -5.39
C LEU A 50 26.20 -12.63 -5.82
N SER A 51 26.26 -12.39 -7.12
CA SER A 51 26.65 -11.06 -7.61
C SER A 51 25.57 -10.05 -7.23
N VAL A 52 25.95 -8.77 -7.13
CA VAL A 52 25.00 -7.66 -6.91
C VAL A 52 23.85 -7.70 -7.94
N THR A 53 24.14 -8.12 -9.16
CA THR A 53 23.17 -8.29 -10.24
C THR A 53 22.17 -9.40 -9.93
N ASP A 54 22.61 -10.53 -9.39
CA ASP A 54 21.73 -11.65 -9.03
C ASP A 54 20.80 -11.28 -7.87
N ILE A 55 21.30 -10.50 -6.92
CA ILE A 55 20.51 -9.99 -5.79
C ILE A 55 19.43 -9.02 -6.30
N ALA A 56 19.79 -8.09 -7.18
CA ALA A 56 18.84 -7.16 -7.79
C ALA A 56 17.77 -7.89 -8.62
N ALA A 57 18.18 -8.90 -9.39
CA ALA A 57 17.27 -9.75 -10.17
C ALA A 57 16.33 -10.54 -9.26
N GLY A 58 16.84 -11.14 -8.18
CA GLY A 58 16.05 -11.88 -7.20
C GLY A 58 15.02 -11.01 -6.48
N LEU A 59 15.38 -9.78 -6.09
CA LEU A 59 14.43 -8.85 -5.47
C LEU A 59 13.34 -8.40 -6.46
N LYS A 60 13.70 -8.12 -7.72
CA LYS A 60 12.73 -7.78 -8.77
C LYS A 60 11.76 -8.93 -9.01
N GLU A 61 12.27 -10.15 -9.05
CA GLU A 61 11.47 -11.35 -9.23
C GLU A 61 10.54 -11.61 -8.03
N ALA A 62 11.04 -11.44 -6.81
CA ALA A 62 10.22 -11.55 -5.61
C ALA A 62 9.08 -10.53 -5.59
N LEU A 63 9.33 -9.28 -6.01
CA LEU A 63 8.29 -8.26 -6.16
C LEU A 63 7.29 -8.64 -7.25
N ARG A 64 7.75 -9.11 -8.40
CA ARG A 64 6.88 -9.55 -9.51
C ARG A 64 5.94 -10.67 -9.05
N VAL A 65 6.48 -11.73 -8.45
CA VAL A 65 5.71 -12.88 -7.95
C VAL A 65 4.80 -12.46 -6.80
N GLY A 66 5.28 -11.61 -5.90
CA GLY A 66 4.49 -11.07 -4.79
C GLY A 66 3.27 -10.30 -5.27
N SER A 67 3.46 -9.34 -6.19
CA SER A 67 2.39 -8.56 -6.80
C SER A 67 1.41 -9.45 -7.58
N GLU A 68 1.90 -10.42 -8.35
CA GLU A 68 1.03 -11.38 -9.05
C GLU A 68 0.18 -12.21 -8.10
N ARG A 69 0.76 -12.66 -6.99
CA ARG A 69 0.05 -13.44 -5.98
C ARG A 69 -1.03 -12.60 -5.30
N VAL A 70 -0.72 -11.37 -4.90
CA VAL A 70 -1.69 -10.44 -4.27
C VAL A 70 -2.82 -10.11 -5.24
N VAL A 71 -2.52 -9.84 -6.51
CA VAL A 71 -3.54 -9.58 -7.54
C VAL A 71 -4.44 -10.80 -7.72
N GLY A 72 -3.85 -12.01 -7.76
CA GLY A 72 -4.61 -13.25 -7.87
C GLY A 72 -5.50 -13.54 -6.67
N THR A 73 -5.03 -13.26 -5.45
CA THR A 73 -5.80 -13.50 -4.22
C THR A 73 -6.90 -12.46 -4.02
N LEU A 74 -6.59 -11.18 -4.20
CA LEU A 74 -7.54 -10.08 -3.94
C LEU A 74 -8.50 -9.84 -5.10
N GLY A 75 -8.14 -10.23 -6.32
CA GLY A 75 -9.03 -10.16 -7.49
C GLY A 75 -9.99 -11.35 -7.61
N ALA A 76 -9.83 -12.38 -6.78
CA ALA A 76 -10.75 -13.51 -6.72
C ALA A 76 -12.05 -13.13 -6.01
N ALA A 77 -13.11 -13.91 -6.25
CA ALA A 77 -14.36 -13.74 -5.53
C ALA A 77 -14.13 -13.89 -4.01
N ASP A 78 -14.71 -12.97 -3.24
CA ASP A 78 -14.53 -12.84 -1.79
C ASP A 78 -13.11 -12.47 -1.33
N GLY A 79 -12.21 -12.11 -2.25
CA GLY A 79 -10.84 -11.67 -1.94
C GLY A 79 -10.77 -10.39 -1.10
N PHE A 80 -11.80 -9.54 -1.17
CA PHE A 80 -11.98 -8.42 -0.25
C PHE A 80 -13.04 -8.74 0.80
N ASN A 81 -14.17 -9.27 0.36
CA ASN A 81 -15.35 -9.39 1.22
C ASN A 81 -15.13 -10.29 2.46
N LYS A 82 -14.37 -11.39 2.33
CA LYS A 82 -14.12 -12.34 3.44
C LYS A 82 -12.77 -12.16 4.14
N SER A 83 -11.96 -11.19 3.70
CA SER A 83 -10.61 -11.00 4.24
C SER A 83 -10.57 -9.79 5.19
N PRO A 84 -10.50 -10.01 6.52
CA PRO A 84 -10.66 -8.93 7.51
C PRO A 84 -9.60 -7.83 7.40
N ASP A 85 -8.40 -8.16 6.91
CA ASP A 85 -7.29 -7.21 6.79
C ASP A 85 -7.46 -6.21 5.63
N VAL A 86 -8.30 -6.54 4.64
CA VAL A 86 -8.46 -5.76 3.40
C VAL A 86 -9.93 -5.46 3.08
N HIS A 87 -10.87 -6.00 3.87
CA HIS A 87 -12.29 -5.77 3.73
C HIS A 87 -12.62 -4.27 3.77
N ILE A 88 -13.49 -3.83 2.86
CA ILE A 88 -13.90 -2.43 2.75
C ILE A 88 -15.26 -2.27 3.44
N PRO A 89 -15.30 -1.69 4.66
CA PRO A 89 -16.56 -1.42 5.34
C PRO A 89 -17.27 -0.22 4.70
N LEU A 90 -18.57 -0.11 4.98
CA LEU A 90 -19.33 1.07 4.58
C LEU A 90 -18.77 2.36 5.19
N PRO A 91 -18.76 3.48 4.45
CA PRO A 91 -18.26 4.75 4.97
C PRO A 91 -19.23 5.37 5.97
N GLY A 92 -18.71 5.77 7.14
CA GLY A 92 -19.29 6.71 8.11
C GLY A 92 -20.82 6.70 8.26
N ALA A 93 -21.51 7.51 7.45
CA ALA A 93 -22.96 7.63 7.48
C ALA A 93 -23.69 6.32 7.14
N LEU A 94 -23.22 5.58 6.14
CA LEU A 94 -23.83 4.30 5.74
C LEU A 94 -23.62 3.21 6.78
N GLN A 95 -22.48 3.22 7.47
CA GLN A 95 -22.22 2.30 8.58
C GLN A 95 -23.15 2.55 9.78
N LYS A 96 -23.48 3.81 10.06
CA LYS A 96 -24.47 4.17 11.10
C LYS A 96 -25.87 3.68 10.73
N VAL A 97 -26.26 3.86 9.47
CA VAL A 97 -27.55 3.37 8.95
C VAL A 97 -27.61 1.85 9.02
N GLN A 98 -26.58 1.14 8.55
CA GLN A 98 -26.47 -0.31 8.67
C GLN A 98 -26.60 -0.77 10.12
N SER A 99 -25.89 -0.13 11.05
CA SER A 99 -25.94 -0.47 12.48
C SER A 99 -27.34 -0.26 13.08
N ALA A 100 -28.04 0.80 12.69
CA ALA A 100 -29.40 1.07 13.13
C ALA A 100 -30.40 0.06 12.55
N LEU A 101 -30.28 -0.24 11.25
CA LEU A 101 -31.12 -1.21 10.55
C LEU A 101 -30.85 -2.65 11.01
N SER A 102 -29.62 -2.99 11.33
CA SER A 102 -29.21 -4.31 11.83
C SER A 102 -29.91 -4.63 13.16
N LYS A 103 -30.04 -3.64 14.05
CA LYS A 103 -30.74 -3.79 15.33
C LYS A 103 -32.23 -4.14 15.19
N ILE A 104 -32.84 -3.81 14.06
CA ILE A 104 -34.25 -4.10 13.76
C ILE A 104 -34.40 -5.20 12.71
N GLY A 105 -33.31 -5.87 12.31
CA GLY A 105 -33.32 -6.97 11.34
C GLY A 105 -33.49 -6.53 9.88
N MET A 106 -33.27 -5.26 9.55
CA MET A 106 -33.47 -4.67 8.21
C MET A 106 -32.17 -4.21 7.53
N SER A 107 -30.99 -4.70 7.95
CA SER A 107 -29.70 -4.28 7.38
C SER A 107 -29.42 -4.78 5.97
N SER A 108 -30.23 -5.71 5.42
CA SER A 108 -29.95 -6.42 4.17
C SER A 108 -29.62 -5.50 2.98
N LEU A 109 -30.26 -4.34 2.87
CA LEU A 109 -29.97 -3.35 1.82
C LEU A 109 -28.59 -2.72 1.99
N ALA A 110 -28.19 -2.43 3.22
CA ALA A 110 -26.86 -1.89 3.50
C ALA A 110 -25.78 -2.97 3.30
N ASP A 111 -26.07 -4.21 3.68
CA ASP A 111 -25.18 -5.35 3.52
C ASP A 111 -24.93 -5.66 2.02
N ASP A 112 -25.94 -5.52 1.14
CA ASP A 112 -25.75 -5.65 -0.32
C ASP A 112 -24.88 -4.53 -0.89
N VAL A 113 -24.98 -3.31 -0.36
CA VAL A 113 -24.11 -2.19 -0.78
C VAL A 113 -22.66 -2.48 -0.40
N GLU A 114 -22.42 -2.94 0.82
CA GLU A 114 -21.09 -3.34 1.29
C GLU A 114 -20.51 -4.45 0.42
N LEU A 115 -21.31 -5.47 0.13
CA LEU A 115 -20.91 -6.59 -0.73
C LEU A 115 -20.59 -6.10 -2.15
N ARG A 116 -21.42 -5.23 -2.74
CA ARG A 116 -21.16 -4.65 -4.07
C ARG A 116 -19.90 -3.81 -4.10
N LEU A 117 -19.60 -3.08 -3.03
CA LEU A 117 -18.39 -2.28 -2.90
C LEU A 117 -17.14 -3.18 -2.89
N ASN A 118 -17.15 -4.23 -2.07
CA ASN A 118 -16.05 -5.20 -2.01
C ASN A 118 -15.89 -5.93 -3.36
N ARG A 119 -16.99 -6.34 -4.00
CA ARG A 119 -16.95 -6.98 -5.34
C ARG A 119 -16.44 -6.03 -6.43
N ALA A 120 -16.72 -4.73 -6.32
CA ALA A 120 -16.15 -3.73 -7.22
C ALA A 120 -14.63 -3.59 -7.02
N ALA A 121 -14.15 -3.66 -5.78
CA ALA A 121 -12.72 -3.69 -5.49
C ALA A 121 -12.05 -4.94 -6.07
N GLU A 122 -12.63 -6.12 -5.86
CA GLU A 122 -12.16 -7.39 -6.46
C GLU A 122 -12.05 -7.28 -7.99
N ALA A 123 -13.06 -6.71 -8.66
CA ALA A 123 -13.03 -6.50 -10.11
C ALA A 123 -12.03 -5.43 -10.58
N ALA A 124 -11.59 -4.53 -9.70
CA ALA A 124 -10.62 -3.48 -10.00
C ALA A 124 -9.17 -3.98 -9.89
N VAL A 125 -8.89 -4.93 -9.00
CA VAL A 125 -7.54 -5.50 -8.80
C VAL A 125 -6.86 -5.98 -10.08
N PRO A 126 -7.47 -6.83 -10.93
CA PRO A 126 -6.81 -7.29 -12.16
C PRO A 126 -6.61 -6.15 -13.17
N LYS A 127 -7.47 -5.12 -13.14
CA LYS A 127 -7.31 -3.93 -13.97
C LYS A 127 -6.14 -3.07 -13.52
N ALA A 128 -5.92 -2.96 -12.20
CA ALA A 128 -4.78 -2.25 -11.64
C ALA A 128 -3.44 -2.89 -12.04
N LYS A 129 -3.37 -4.22 -12.22
CA LYS A 129 -2.17 -4.91 -12.74
C LYS A 129 -1.74 -4.38 -14.12
N SER A 130 -2.67 -3.89 -14.95
CA SER A 130 -2.31 -3.34 -16.27
C SER A 130 -1.72 -1.93 -16.22
N LEU A 131 -1.75 -1.27 -15.06
CA LEU A 131 -1.26 0.10 -14.86
C LEU A 131 0.12 0.17 -14.19
N PHE A 132 0.61 -0.95 -13.63
CA PHE A 132 1.87 -1.07 -12.89
C PHE A 132 2.74 -2.19 -13.47
#